data_AF-A0A5P2X5U2-F1
#
_entry.id   AF-A0A5P2X5U2-F1
#
_cell.length_a   1.000
_cell.length_b   1.000
_cell.length_c   1.000
_cell.angle_alpha   90.00
_cell.angle_beta   90.00
_cell.angle_gamma   90.00
#
_symmetry.space_group_name_H-M   'P 1'
#
loop_
_entity.id
_entity.type
_entity.pdbx_description
1 polymer ?
#
loop_
_entity_poly.entity_id
_entity_poly.type
_entity_poly.pdbx_seq_one_letter_code
_entity_poly.pdbx_strand_id
1 'polypeptide(L)'
;MLKKTRARRAAAVRHRQLLDTAERVVRRHILEGQSGSDATPAEMVALAFGRLALHIDEDEARDYLNAVLVERGYPLPGGAQ
;
A
#
# COMPACT_ATOMS: atom_id res chain seq x y z
N MET A 1 5.17 29.38 11.30
CA MET A 1 4.10 28.36 11.41
C MET A 1 3.65 27.75 10.07
N LEU A 2 3.58 28.50 8.96
CA LEU A 2 3.09 28.05 7.64
C LEU A 2 3.82 26.85 7.00
N LYS A 3 5.13 26.66 7.26
CA LYS A 3 5.91 25.54 6.70
C LYS A 3 5.51 24.18 7.30
N LYS A 4 5.20 24.14 8.61
CA LYS A 4 4.79 22.91 9.32
C LYS A 4 3.43 22.40 8.83
N THR A 5 2.49 23.29 8.53
CA THR A 5 1.17 22.91 8.03
C THR A 5 1.21 22.37 6.60
N ARG A 6 2.08 22.92 5.73
CA ARG A 6 2.27 22.42 4.37
C ARG A 6 2.90 21.03 4.34
N ALA A 7 3.89 20.77 5.19
CA ALA A 7 4.51 19.45 5.35
C ALA A 7 3.50 18.40 5.84
N ARG A 8 2.68 18.74 6.85
CA ARG A 8 1.64 17.85 7.37
C ARG A 8 0.59 17.51 6.30
N ARG A 9 0.19 18.49 5.49
CA ARG A 9 -0.74 18.25 4.36
C ARG A 9 -0.13 17.34 3.31
N ALA A 10 1.13 17.56 2.93
CA ALA A 10 1.82 16.71 1.96
C ALA A 10 1.94 15.26 2.45
N ALA A 11 2.28 15.07 3.73
CA ALA A 11 2.34 13.75 4.34
C ALA A 11 0.96 13.04 4.33
N ALA A 12 -0.11 13.76 4.66
CA ALA A 12 -1.47 13.20 4.64
C ALA A 12 -1.92 12.81 3.21
N VAL A 13 -1.59 13.63 2.21
CA VAL A 13 -1.88 13.32 0.80
C VAL A 13 -1.12 12.06 0.36
N ARG A 14 0.18 12.00 0.65
CA ARG A 14 1.02 10.83 0.33
C ARG A 14 0.48 9.56 0.99
N HIS A 15 0.15 9.64 2.26
CA HIS A 15 -0.42 8.52 3.01
C HIS A 15 -1.71 7.99 2.36
N ARG A 16 -2.64 8.90 1.99
CA ARG A 16 -3.88 8.52 1.30
C ARG A 16 -3.62 7.90 -0.08
N GLN A 17 -2.65 8.42 -0.81
CA GLN A 17 -2.26 7.89 -2.12
C GLN A 17 -1.70 6.46 -2.01
N LEU A 18 -0.90 6.18 -0.98
CA LEU A 18 -0.36 4.84 -0.73
C LEU A 18 -1.44 3.87 -0.27
N LEU A 19 -2.39 4.30 0.57
CA LEU A 19 -3.56 3.49 0.93
C LEU A 19 -4.43 3.13 -0.29
N ASP A 20 -4.77 4.10 -1.15
CA ASP A 20 -5.54 3.82 -2.39
C ASP A 20 -4.79 2.84 -3.31
N THR A 21 -3.46 2.93 -3.33
CA THR A 21 -2.60 2.03 -4.10
C THR A 21 -2.64 0.60 -3.53
N ALA A 22 -2.43 0.44 -2.23
CA ALA A 22 -2.51 -0.84 -1.55
C ALA A 22 -3.90 -1.49 -1.69
N GLU A 23 -4.97 -0.70 -1.56
CA GLU A 23 -6.34 -1.18 -1.75
C GLU A 23 -6.59 -1.70 -3.17
N ARG A 24 -6.05 -1.04 -4.19
CA ARG A 24 -6.15 -1.53 -5.58
C ARG A 24 -5.42 -2.85 -5.76
N VAL A 25 -4.22 -3.01 -5.20
CA VAL A 25 -3.45 -4.27 -5.29
C VAL A 25 -4.24 -5.39 -4.63
N VAL A 26 -4.67 -5.21 -3.38
CA VAL A 26 -5.43 -6.22 -2.63
C VAL A 26 -6.73 -6.57 -3.35
N ARG A 27 -7.50 -5.56 -3.79
CA ARG A 27 -8.77 -5.79 -4.51
C ARG A 27 -8.56 -6.55 -5.82
N ARG A 28 -7.50 -6.25 -6.56
CA ARG A 28 -7.17 -6.95 -7.81
C ARG A 28 -6.94 -8.44 -7.56
N HIS A 29 -6.12 -8.78 -6.56
CA HIS A 29 -5.85 -10.17 -6.20
C HIS A 29 -7.11 -10.93 -5.76
N ILE A 30 -7.96 -10.28 -4.95
CA ILE A 30 -9.25 -10.86 -4.52
C ILE A 30 -10.17 -11.12 -5.72
N LEU A 31 -10.31 -10.15 -6.63
CA LEU A 31 -11.20 -10.26 -7.79
C LEU A 31 -10.72 -11.27 -8.83
N GLU A 32 -9.39 -11.39 -8.99
CA GLU A 32 -8.79 -12.32 -9.94
C GLU A 32 -8.78 -13.77 -9.40
N GLY A 33 -9.31 -14.01 -8.19
CA GLY A 33 -9.40 -15.36 -7.61
C GLY A 33 -8.04 -16.02 -7.42
N GLN A 34 -6.97 -15.22 -7.36
CA GLN A 34 -5.61 -15.69 -7.15
C GLN A 34 -5.45 -16.00 -5.65
N SER A 35 -6.14 -17.05 -5.18
CA SER A 35 -6.10 -17.52 -3.79
C SER A 35 -4.72 -18.04 -3.33
N GLY A 36 -3.67 -17.80 -4.11
CA GLY A 36 -2.28 -18.15 -3.78
C GLY A 36 -1.24 -17.17 -4.33
N SER A 37 -1.64 -16.03 -4.89
CA SER A 37 -0.72 -14.94 -5.23
C SER A 37 -0.95 -13.83 -4.21
N ASP A 38 -0.12 -13.83 -3.18
CA ASP A 38 -0.18 -12.80 -2.14
C ASP A 38 0.14 -11.43 -2.75
N ALA A 39 -0.59 -10.40 -2.33
CA ALA A 39 -0.27 -9.02 -2.69
C ALA A 39 1.19 -8.72 -2.35
N THR A 40 2.01 -8.40 -3.36
CA THR A 40 3.46 -8.25 -3.15
C THR A 40 3.88 -6.79 -2.98
N PRO A 41 4.89 -6.50 -2.14
CA PRO A 41 5.48 -5.17 -2.06
C PRO A 41 5.94 -4.62 -3.42
N ALA A 42 6.46 -5.48 -4.31
CA ALA A 42 6.90 -5.11 -5.64
C ALA A 42 5.76 -4.54 -6.52
N GLU A 43 4.56 -5.12 -6.45
CA GLU A 43 3.39 -4.57 -7.15
C GLU A 43 2.98 -3.21 -6.60
N MET A 44 3.06 -3.03 -5.28
CA MET A 44 2.78 -1.74 -4.67
C MET A 44 3.81 -0.69 -5.07
N VAL A 45 5.11 -1.01 -5.08
CA VAL A 45 6.18 -0.12 -5.58
C VAL A 45 5.92 0.26 -7.04
N ALA A 46 5.64 -0.72 -7.90
CA ALA A 46 5.39 -0.50 -9.32
C ALA A 46 4.16 0.39 -9.55
N LEU A 47 3.07 0.17 -8.80
CA LEU A 47 1.85 0.95 -8.94
C LEU A 47 1.99 2.36 -8.36
N ALA A 48 2.64 2.51 -7.20
CA ALA A 48 2.93 3.81 -6.59
C ALA A 48 3.82 4.67 -7.51
N PHE A 49 4.85 4.07 -8.10
CA PHE A 49 5.71 4.76 -9.05
C PHE A 49 4.97 5.07 -10.36
N GLY A 50 4.37 4.07 -10.99
CA GLY A 50 3.75 4.21 -12.32
C GLY A 50 2.53 5.13 -12.35
N ARG A 51 1.74 5.19 -11.27
CA ARG A 51 0.51 5.99 -11.22
C ARG A 51 0.68 7.34 -10.53
N LEU A 52 1.53 7.41 -9.52
CA LEU A 52 1.61 8.56 -8.62
C LEU A 52 2.99 9.22 -8.61
N ALA A 53 3.96 8.68 -9.36
CA ALA A 53 5.37 9.09 -9.35
C ALA A 53 5.98 9.10 -7.93
N LEU A 54 5.43 8.29 -7.02
CA LEU A 54 5.94 8.13 -5.67
C LEU A 54 7.02 7.06 -5.64
N HIS A 55 8.18 7.41 -5.09
CA HIS A 55 9.23 6.45 -4.77
C HIS A 55 9.04 6.01 -3.32
N ILE A 56 8.92 4.70 -3.13
CA ILE A 56 8.82 4.02 -1.85
C ILE A 56 9.76 2.81 -1.89
N ASP A 57 10.27 2.42 -0.73
CA ASP A 57 11.03 1.17 -0.61
C ASP A 57 10.09 -0.02 -0.37
N GLU A 58 10.67 -1.22 -0.33
CA GLU A 58 9.92 -2.46 -0.17
C GLU A 58 9.29 -2.59 1.22
N ASP A 59 9.96 -2.11 2.26
CA ASP A 59 9.48 -2.19 3.65
C ASP A 59 8.26 -1.29 3.84
N GLU A 60 8.31 -0.06 3.33
CA GLU A 60 7.18 0.86 3.33
C GLU A 60 6.01 0.30 2.51
N ALA A 61 6.28 -0.26 1.34
CA ALA A 61 5.24 -0.92 0.55
C ALA A 61 4.58 -2.07 1.34
N ARG A 62 5.38 -2.88 2.05
CA ARG A 62 4.89 -3.96 2.90
C ARG A 62 3.99 -3.45 4.02
N ASP A 63 4.37 -2.36 4.70
CA ASP A 63 3.58 -1.79 5.79
C ASP A 63 2.18 -1.35 5.33
N TYR A 64 2.08 -0.70 4.17
CA TYR A 64 0.79 -0.28 3.62
C TYR A 64 -0.06 -1.45 3.13
N LEU A 65 0.55 -2.47 2.52
CA LEU A 65 -0.16 -3.70 2.15
C LEU A 65 -0.70 -4.40 3.40
N ASN A 66 0.12 -4.58 4.43
CA ASN A 66 -0.29 -5.18 5.69
C ASN A 66 -1.43 -4.40 6.36
N ALA A 67 -1.35 -3.07 6.36
CA ALA A 67 -2.41 -2.23 6.91
C ALA A 67 -3.77 -2.48 6.24
N VAL A 68 -3.80 -2.53 4.91
CA VAL A 68 -5.04 -2.80 4.15
C VAL A 68 -5.53 -4.23 4.36
N LEU A 69 -4.63 -5.21 4.40
CA LEU A 69 -5.00 -6.60 4.64
C LEU A 69 -5.64 -6.78 6.02
N VAL A 70 -5.06 -6.19 7.06
CA VAL A 70 -5.62 -6.20 8.43
C VAL A 70 -6.98 -5.52 8.49
N GLU A 71 -7.12 -4.33 7.88
CA GLU A 71 -8.40 -3.60 7.85
C GLU A 71 -9.52 -4.41 7.18
N ARG A 72 -9.16 -5.22 6.17
CA ARG A 72 -10.08 -6.08 5.44
C ARG A 72 -10.30 -7.46 6.09
N GLY A 73 -9.58 -7.78 7.17
CA GLY A 73 -9.67 -9.06 7.88
C GLY A 73 -8.95 -10.22 7.20
N TYR A 74 -7.98 -9.94 6.32
CA TYR A 74 -7.16 -10.96 5.64
C TYR A 74 -5.91 -11.33 6.45
N PRO A 75 -5.42 -12.58 6.30
CA PRO A 75 -4.15 -12.97 6.89
C PRO A 75 -2.99 -12.18 6.27
N LEU A 76 -1.94 -11.96 7.08
CA LEU A 76 -0.72 -11.30 6.61
C LEU A 76 0.13 -12.28 5.78
N PRO A 77 0.62 -11.88 4.60
CA PRO A 77 1.53 -12.69 3.81
C PRO A 77 2.85 -12.85 4.57
N GLY A 78 3.19 -14.10 4.92
CA GLY A 78 4.39 -14.42 5.70
C GLY A 78 4.20 -14.52 7.22
N GLY A 79 2.97 -14.46 7.74
CA GLY A 79 2.66 -14.81 9.13
C GLY A 79 2.72 -16.31 9.40
N ALA A 80 3.88 -16.94 9.21
CA ALA A 80 4.19 -18.20 9.85
C ALA A 80 4.42 -17.92 11.35
N GLN A 81 3.62 -18.58 12.20
CA GLN A 81 4.10 -18.92 13.54
C GLN A 81 5.15 -20.03 13.40
#